data_AF-A0A969D327-F1
#
_entry.id   AF-A0A969D327-F1
#
_cell.length_a   1.000
_cell.length_b   1.000
_cell.length_c   1.000
_cell.angle_alpha   90.00
_cell.angle_beta   90.00
_cell.angle_gamma   90.00
#
_symmetry.space_group_name_H-M   'P 1'
#
loop_
_entity.id
_entity.type
_entity.pdbx_description
1 polymer ?
#
loop_
_entity_poly.entity_id
_entity_poly.type
_entity_poly.pdbx_seq_one_letter_code
_entity_poly.pdbx_strand_id
1 'polypeptide(L)'
;MLGQQQQSLRQAEAGSIVALSRLDAVQTGDTLGVVDGSAKPELPRAKNLEPVYSLAITPRNRQDEVKISTAIAKLLEEDPSFHWEHREATHEMVLWGQGDIHLQVAIDRLERKYHLSLKTHTPHIPYKESIRKATS
;
A
#
# COMPACT_ATOMS: atom_id res chain seq x y z
N MET A 1 3.53 -20.05 -13.77
CA MET A 1 4.28 -19.10 -14.60
C MET A 1 5.73 -19.53 -14.56
N LEU A 2 6.35 -19.81 -15.70
CA LEU A 2 7.73 -20.32 -15.76
C LEU A 2 8.54 -19.28 -16.56
N GLY A 3 9.18 -18.36 -15.84
CA GLY A 3 9.79 -17.17 -16.45
C GLY A 3 8.74 -16.24 -17.07
N GLN A 4 8.94 -15.86 -18.34
CA GLN A 4 8.04 -14.96 -19.07
C GLN A 4 6.79 -15.65 -19.64
N GLN A 5 6.70 -16.99 -19.62
CA GLN A 5 5.56 -17.69 -20.19
C GLN A 5 4.45 -17.93 -19.16
N GLN A 6 3.26 -17.43 -19.49
CA GLN A 6 2.02 -17.69 -18.76
C GLN A 6 1.36 -18.94 -19.33
N GLN A 7 1.35 -20.03 -18.56
CA GLN A 7 0.66 -21.25 -18.91
C GLN A 7 -0.64 -21.32 -18.11
N SER A 8 -1.78 -21.35 -18.81
CA SER A 8 -3.09 -21.52 -18.19
C SER A 8 -3.29 -22.98 -17.78
N LEU A 9 -3.42 -23.23 -16.49
CA LEU A 9 -3.73 -24.55 -15.93
C LEU A 9 -5.22 -24.59 -15.55
N ARG A 10 -5.87 -25.72 -15.80
CA ARG A 10 -7.29 -25.91 -15.44
C ARG A 10 -7.49 -26.37 -14.00
N GLN A 11 -6.49 -27.00 -13.40
CA GLN A 11 -6.52 -27.52 -12.04
C GLN A 11 -5.15 -27.28 -11.38
N ALA A 12 -5.17 -27.07 -10.07
CA ALA A 12 -3.98 -26.89 -9.25
C ALA A 12 -4.05 -27.88 -8.07
N GLU A 13 -2.94 -28.55 -7.77
CA GLU A 13 -2.83 -29.50 -6.67
C GLU A 13 -2.23 -28.82 -5.43
N ALA A 14 -2.42 -29.44 -4.26
CA ALA A 14 -1.85 -28.95 -3.00
C ALA A 14 -0.32 -28.81 -3.10
N GLY A 15 0.20 -27.67 -2.67
CA GLY A 15 1.63 -27.34 -2.78
C GLY A 15 2.02 -26.60 -4.06
N SER A 16 1.09 -26.42 -5.02
CA SER A 16 1.33 -25.64 -6.22
C SER A 16 1.14 -24.14 -5.97
N ILE A 17 2.05 -23.31 -6.48
CA ILE A 17 1.90 -21.84 -6.48
C ILE A 17 1.29 -21.44 -7.83
N VAL A 18 0.06 -20.92 -7.80
CA VAL A 18 -0.70 -20.50 -8.99
C VAL A 18 -1.17 -19.07 -8.85
N ALA A 19 -1.32 -18.37 -9.97
CA ALA A 19 -1.89 -17.04 -10.04
C ALA A 19 -3.31 -17.12 -10.60
N LEU A 20 -4.26 -16.49 -9.92
CA LEU A 20 -5.66 -16.42 -10.33
C LEU A 20 -5.93 -15.01 -10.87
N SER A 21 -6.48 -14.90 -12.08
CA SER A 21 -6.59 -13.63 -12.81
C SER A 21 -7.88 -12.85 -12.54
N ARG A 22 -8.90 -13.48 -11.95
CA ARG A 22 -10.20 -12.86 -11.69
C ARG A 22 -10.71 -13.24 -10.30
N LEU A 23 -10.23 -12.52 -9.30
CA LEU A 23 -10.73 -12.58 -7.94
C LEU A 23 -11.13 -11.16 -7.52
N ASP A 24 -12.43 -10.95 -7.39
CA ASP A 24 -12.98 -9.72 -6.84
C ASP A 24 -13.01 -9.83 -5.31
N ALA A 25 -12.59 -8.77 -4.62
CA ALA A 25 -12.55 -8.63 -3.15
C ALA A 25 -11.50 -9.46 -2.37
N VAL A 26 -10.59 -10.18 -3.02
CA VAL A 26 -9.50 -10.89 -2.33
C VAL A 26 -8.28 -9.98 -2.19
N GLN A 27 -7.77 -9.82 -0.97
CA GLN A 27 -6.59 -9.02 -0.65
C GLN A 27 -5.38 -9.90 -0.31
N THR A 28 -4.19 -9.28 -0.34
CA THR A 28 -2.93 -9.93 0.07
C THR A 28 -3.04 -10.48 1.49
N GLY A 29 -2.83 -11.79 1.64
CA GLY A 29 -2.85 -12.48 2.94
C GLY A 29 -4.19 -13.11 3.32
N ASP A 30 -5.21 -13.05 2.47
CA ASP A 30 -6.48 -13.71 2.73
C ASP A 30 -6.42 -15.23 2.45
N THR A 31 -7.22 -16.02 3.17
CA THR A 31 -7.26 -17.49 3.05
C THR A 31 -8.50 -17.91 2.28
N LEU A 32 -8.31 -18.43 1.07
CA LEU A 32 -9.41 -18.94 0.24
C LEU A 32 -9.80 -20.36 0.66
N GLY A 33 -11.06 -20.55 1.09
CA GLY A 33 -11.63 -21.83 1.49
C GLY A 33 -12.73 -22.34 0.53
N VAL A 34 -13.10 -23.62 0.67
CA VAL A 34 -14.22 -24.22 -0.09
C VAL A 34 -15.53 -23.93 0.65
N VAL A 35 -16.56 -23.50 -0.09
CA VAL A 35 -17.87 -23.09 0.46
C VAL A 35 -18.64 -24.25 1.15
N ASP A 36 -18.42 -25.50 0.72
CA ASP A 36 -19.28 -26.66 1.08
C ASP A 36 -18.59 -27.69 2.00
N GLY A 37 -17.41 -27.41 2.55
CA GLY A 37 -16.67 -28.42 3.31
C GLY A 37 -15.71 -27.84 4.33
N SER A 38 -16.00 -28.11 5.61
CA SER A 38 -15.13 -27.93 6.79
C SER A 38 -14.16 -26.74 6.66
N ALA A 39 -14.67 -25.54 6.99
CA ALA A 39 -13.87 -24.32 7.11
C ALA A 39 -12.60 -24.63 7.92
N LYS A 40 -11.46 -24.73 7.22
CA LYS A 40 -10.16 -24.88 7.87
C LYS A 40 -9.88 -23.57 8.61
N PRO A 41 -9.21 -23.63 9.77
CA PRO A 41 -8.84 -22.42 10.51
C PRO A 41 -8.04 -21.47 9.63
N GLU A 42 -8.22 -20.16 9.83
CA GLU A 42 -7.47 -19.13 9.13
C GLU A 42 -5.97 -19.44 9.21
N LEU A 43 -5.29 -19.36 8.06
CA LEU A 43 -3.84 -19.50 8.04
C LEU A 43 -3.19 -18.31 8.73
N PRO A 44 -2.00 -18.49 9.35
CA PRO A 44 -1.29 -17.39 9.97
C PRO A 44 -1.02 -16.29 8.93
N ARG A 45 -1.62 -15.11 9.15
CA ARG A 45 -1.41 -13.93 8.32
C ARG A 45 -0.04 -13.31 8.63
N ALA A 46 0.63 -12.82 7.59
CA ALA A 46 1.81 -11.99 7.79
C ALA A 46 1.43 -10.75 8.61
N LYS A 47 2.25 -10.39 9.60
CA LYS A 47 2.03 -9.17 10.37
C LYS A 47 2.31 -7.96 9.47
N ASN A 48 1.39 -6.99 9.49
CA ASN A 48 1.66 -5.69 8.88
C ASN A 48 2.85 -5.06 9.59
N LEU A 49 3.85 -4.68 8.82
CA LEU A 49 5.05 -4.03 9.34
C LEU A 49 4.74 -2.55 9.59
N GLU A 50 5.11 -2.04 10.75
CA GLU A 50 5.00 -0.61 11.03
C GLU A 50 5.93 0.16 10.10
N PRO A 51 5.45 1.21 9.41
CA PRO A 51 6.29 1.96 8.50
C PRO A 51 7.31 2.80 9.29
N VAL A 52 8.57 2.77 8.84
CA VAL A 52 9.70 3.43 9.52
C VAL A 52 10.17 4.70 8.81
N TYR A 53 9.68 4.94 7.59
CA TYR A 53 10.10 6.06 6.76
C TYR A 53 8.88 6.78 6.17
N SER A 54 8.97 8.10 6.04
CA SER A 54 7.89 8.94 5.49
C SER A 54 8.40 9.89 4.43
N LEU A 55 7.56 10.13 3.41
CA LEU A 55 7.81 11.09 2.36
C LEU A 55 6.54 11.90 2.10
N ALA A 56 6.66 13.22 2.04
CA ALA A 56 5.57 14.06 1.60
C ALA A 56 5.47 14.01 0.08
N ILE A 57 4.25 13.85 -0.42
CA ILE A 57 3.95 13.85 -1.84
C ILE A 57 2.98 14.99 -2.16
N THR A 58 3.19 15.65 -3.28
CA THR A 58 2.34 16.75 -3.74
C THR A 58 2.06 16.62 -5.23
N PRO A 59 0.79 16.65 -5.67
CA PRO A 59 0.47 16.71 -7.09
C PRO A 59 1.02 17.96 -7.72
N ARG A 60 1.51 17.85 -8.95
CA ARG A 60 1.87 19.04 -9.73
C ARG A 60 0.64 19.88 -10.11
N ASN A 61 -0.52 19.25 -10.32
CA ASN A 61 -1.78 19.90 -10.66
C ASN A 61 -2.90 19.48 -9.70
N ARG A 62 -3.76 20.42 -9.30
CA ARG A 62 -4.94 20.11 -8.45
C ARG A 62 -5.90 19.09 -9.07
N GLN A 63 -5.99 19.04 -10.39
CA GLN A 63 -6.86 18.06 -11.08
C GLN A 63 -6.43 16.61 -10.88
N ASP A 64 -5.16 16.38 -10.54
CA ASP A 64 -4.61 15.04 -10.30
C ASP A 64 -4.73 14.60 -8.84
N GLU A 65 -5.18 15.48 -7.94
CA GLU A 65 -5.37 15.18 -6.50
C GLU A 65 -6.36 14.03 -6.28
N VAL A 66 -7.49 14.03 -7.01
CA VAL A 66 -8.49 12.96 -6.94
C VAL A 66 -7.94 11.62 -7.45
N LYS A 67 -7.10 11.69 -8.49
CA LYS A 67 -6.47 10.49 -9.07
C LYS A 67 -5.40 9.92 -8.14
N ILE A 68 -4.66 10.75 -7.43
CA ILE A 68 -3.66 10.31 -6.43
C ILE A 68 -4.33 9.52 -5.33
N SER A 69 -5.40 10.06 -4.72
CA SER A 69 -6.11 9.36 -3.64
C SER A 69 -6.61 7.99 -4.10
N THR A 70 -7.14 7.91 -5.33
CA THR A 70 -7.59 6.63 -5.92
C THR A 70 -6.43 5.68 -6.20
N ALA A 71 -5.32 6.19 -6.72
CA ALA A 71 -4.15 5.39 -7.06
C ALA A 71 -3.44 4.84 -5.81
N ILE A 72 -3.40 5.61 -4.72
CA ILE A 72 -2.84 5.20 -3.44
C ILE A 72 -3.73 4.17 -2.76
N ALA A 73 -5.05 4.32 -2.82
CA ALA A 73 -5.97 3.28 -2.35
C ALA A 73 -5.70 1.95 -3.06
N LYS A 74 -5.52 1.97 -4.38
CA LYS A 74 -5.13 0.77 -5.15
C LYS A 74 -3.76 0.22 -4.76
N LEU A 75 -2.79 1.09 -4.46
CA LEU A 75 -1.47 0.68 -4.00
C LEU A 75 -1.53 -0.01 -2.63
N LEU A 76 -2.33 0.51 -1.70
CA LEU A 76 -2.56 -0.05 -0.36
C LEU A 76 -3.26 -1.41 -0.41
N GLU A 77 -4.18 -1.60 -1.37
CA GLU A 77 -4.79 -2.91 -1.63
C GLU A 77 -3.78 -3.94 -2.14
N GLU A 78 -2.79 -3.51 -2.94
CA GLU A 78 -1.73 -4.37 -3.45
C GLU A 78 -0.67 -4.70 -2.38
N ASP A 79 -0.25 -3.70 -1.60
CA ASP A 79 0.76 -3.82 -0.55
C ASP A 79 0.29 -3.18 0.78
N PRO A 80 0.02 -3.98 1.82
CA PRO A 80 -0.48 -3.48 3.11
C PRO A 80 0.61 -2.86 4.00
N SER A 81 1.87 -2.84 3.55
CA SER A 81 3.00 -2.26 4.30
C SER A 81 3.12 -0.75 4.11
N PHE A 82 2.41 -0.18 3.14
CA PHE A 82 2.28 1.26 2.99
C PHE A 82 1.26 1.82 3.97
N HIS A 83 1.47 3.06 4.40
CA HIS A 83 0.48 3.82 5.13
C HIS A 83 0.32 5.19 4.52
N TRP A 84 -0.90 5.69 4.49
CA TRP A 84 -1.22 6.97 3.88
C TRP A 84 -1.93 7.85 4.91
N GLU A 85 -1.48 9.09 5.05
CA GLU A 85 -2.09 10.06 5.96
C GLU A 85 -2.09 11.45 5.31
N HIS A 86 -3.19 12.19 5.50
CA HIS A 86 -3.24 13.62 5.20
C HIS A 86 -3.02 14.39 6.50
N ARG A 87 -1.91 15.12 6.61
CA ARG A 87 -1.60 15.91 7.80
C ARG A 87 -2.29 17.26 7.76
N GLU A 88 -3.31 17.45 8.58
CA GLU A 88 -4.04 18.72 8.70
C GLU A 88 -3.13 19.89 9.14
N ALA A 89 -2.11 19.61 9.95
CA ALA A 89 -1.21 20.65 10.47
C ALA A 89 -0.35 21.32 9.38
N THR A 90 0.05 20.57 8.34
CA THR A 90 0.87 21.09 7.23
C THR A 90 0.11 21.13 5.92
N HIS A 91 -1.12 20.62 5.87
CA HIS A 91 -1.90 20.39 4.65
C HIS A 91 -1.13 19.56 3.61
N GLU A 92 -0.26 18.68 4.08
CA GLU A 92 0.57 17.83 3.23
C GLU A 92 0.07 16.40 3.27
N MET A 93 0.21 15.74 2.14
CA MET A 93 -0.05 14.31 2.00
C MET A 93 1.24 13.55 2.26
N VAL A 94 1.22 12.64 3.23
CA VAL A 94 2.39 11.88 3.66
C VAL A 94 2.18 10.39 3.37
N LEU A 95 3.11 9.82 2.62
CA LEU A 95 3.19 8.40 2.36
C LEU A 95 4.27 7.78 3.25
N TRP A 96 3.91 6.73 3.95
CA TRP A 96 4.76 5.99 4.87
C TRP A 96 5.09 4.62 4.29
N GLY A 97 6.31 4.15 4.52
CA GLY A 97 6.78 2.85 4.08
C GLY A 97 7.98 2.34 4.86
N GLN A 98 8.53 1.23 4.40
CA GLN A 98 9.65 0.53 5.07
C GLN A 98 11.03 1.16 4.82
N GLY A 99 11.14 2.08 3.86
CA GLY A 99 12.41 2.75 3.56
C GLY A 99 12.32 3.66 2.34
N ASP A 100 13.39 4.41 2.08
CA ASP A 100 13.50 5.35 0.96
C ASP A 100 13.27 4.66 -0.39
N ILE A 101 14.01 3.58 -0.67
CA ILE A 101 13.91 2.83 -1.93
C ILE A 101 12.49 2.28 -2.12
N HIS A 102 11.84 1.82 -1.05
CA HIS A 102 10.49 1.28 -1.13
C HIS A 102 9.49 2.37 -1.58
N LEU A 103 9.60 3.57 -1.02
CA LEU A 103 8.77 4.70 -1.43
C LEU A 103 9.10 5.17 -2.85
N GLN A 104 10.37 5.23 -3.25
CA GLN A 104 10.78 5.61 -4.61
C GLN A 104 10.18 4.69 -5.68
N VAL A 105 10.22 3.37 -5.46
CA VAL A 105 9.60 2.40 -6.37
C VAL A 105 8.08 2.56 -6.42
N ALA A 106 7.44 2.85 -5.27
CA ALA A 106 6.01 3.11 -5.23
C ALA A 106 5.63 4.35 -6.05
N ILE A 107 6.40 5.43 -5.92
CA ILE A 107 6.19 6.68 -6.67
C ILE A 107 6.37 6.44 -8.17
N ASP A 108 7.47 5.81 -8.59
CA ASP A 108 7.70 5.49 -10.00
C ASP A 108 6.57 4.62 -10.57
N ARG A 109 6.05 3.67 -9.78
CA ARG A 109 4.89 2.85 -10.16
C ARG A 109 3.63 3.70 -10.33
N LEU A 110 3.39 4.66 -9.44
CA LEU A 110 2.25 5.58 -9.53
C LEU A 110 2.36 6.47 -10.78
N GLU A 111 3.54 7.01 -11.07
CA GLU A 111 3.78 7.85 -12.24
C GLU A 111 3.63 7.06 -13.55
N ARG A 112 4.15 5.83 -13.62
CA ARG A 112 4.06 4.99 -14.82
C ARG A 112 2.67 4.41 -15.08
N LYS A 113 2.00 3.91 -14.03
CA LYS A 113 0.71 3.19 -14.17
C LYS A 113 -0.48 4.15 -14.26
N TYR A 114 -0.41 5.29 -13.59
CA TYR A 114 -1.52 6.25 -13.51
C TYR A 114 -1.23 7.59 -14.19
N HIS A 115 -0.07 7.73 -14.84
CA HIS A 115 0.36 8.96 -15.54
C HIS A 115 0.27 10.21 -14.65
N LEU A 116 0.59 10.05 -13.37
CA LEU A 116 0.61 11.13 -12.38
C LEU A 116 1.97 11.82 -12.40
N SER A 117 1.99 13.13 -12.25
CA SER A 117 3.22 13.89 -12.01
C SER A 117 3.28 14.28 -10.54
N LEU A 118 4.15 13.60 -9.79
CA LEU A 118 4.28 13.77 -8.35
C LEU A 118 5.56 14.54 -8.03
N LYS A 119 5.46 15.47 -7.07
CA LYS A 119 6.63 16.06 -6.42
C LYS A 119 6.77 15.44 -5.04
N THR A 120 7.99 15.09 -4.69
CA THR A 120 8.30 14.48 -3.40
C THR A 120 9.28 15.33 -2.63
N HIS A 121 9.05 15.49 -1.34
CA HIS A 121 9.96 16.18 -0.44
C HIS A 121 9.93 15.52 0.94
N THR A 122 10.96 15.80 1.73
CA THR A 122 11.01 15.33 3.11
C THR A 122 9.86 15.99 3.89
N PRO A 123 9.00 15.20 4.56
CA PRO A 123 7.83 15.73 5.23
C PRO A 123 8.26 16.66 6.36
N HIS A 124 7.56 17.78 6.50
CA HIS A 124 7.87 18.71 7.57
C HIS A 124 7.47 18.07 8.90
N ILE A 125 8.40 18.05 9.87
CA ILE A 125 8.12 17.54 11.22
C ILE A 125 7.37 18.66 11.96
N PRO A 126 6.09 18.48 12.32
CA PRO A 126 5.39 19.49 13.10
C PRO A 126 6.06 19.57 14.49
N TYR A 127 6.54 20.76 14.85
CA TYR A 127 7.03 21.02 16.19
C TYR A 127 5.87 20.80 17.18
N LYS A 128 5.99 19.78 18.03
CA LYS A 128 5.07 19.56 19.15
C LYS A 128 5.73 20.09 20.41
N GLU A 129 5.32 21.27 20.84
CA GLU A 129 5.70 21.81 22.14
C GLU A 129 4.89 21.09 23.23
N SER A 130 5.58 20.51 24.20
CA SER A 130 4.96 19.93 25.40
C SER A 130 5.18 20.88 26.58
N ILE A 131 4.10 21.28 27.25
CA ILE A 131 4.15 22.18 28.40
C ILE A 131 4.73 21.39 29.59
N ARG A 132 5.96 21.74 30.01
CA ARG A 132 6.66 21.06 31.12
C ARG A 132 6.32 21.58 32.52
N LYS A 133 5.52 22.65 32.65
CA LYS A 133 5.13 23.21 33.96
C LYS A 133 3.66 22.91 34.24
N ALA A 134 3.42 22.19 35.35
CA ALA A 134 2.13 22.23 36.02
C ALA A 134 1.98 23.62 36.66
N THR A 135 0.93 24.35 36.27
CA THR A 135 0.53 25.57 36.98
C THR A 135 -0.09 25.15 38.31
N SER A 136 0.50 25.63 39.41
CA SER A 136 -0.04 25.50 40.77
C SER A 136 -1.22 26.42 40.99
#